data_AF-A0A4Y2GH90-F1
#
_entry.id   AF-A0A4Y2GH90-F1
#
_cell.length_a   1.000
_cell.length_b   1.000
_cell.length_c   1.000
_cell.angle_alpha   90.00
_cell.angle_beta   90.00
_cell.angle_gamma   90.00
#
_symmetry.space_group_name_H-M   'P 1'
#
loop_
_entity.id
_entity.type
_entity.pdbx_description
1 polymer ?
#
loop_
_entity_poly.entity_id
_entity_poly.type
_entity_poly.pdbx_seq_one_letter_code
_entity_poly.pdbx_strand_id
1 'polypeptide(L)'
;MLVDTGANVTLLRTDLAQKLKEQLIYTAPNISLKTSIGEKTEIRGKLDASIECGSRKFHHRIYVADITDPCILGLDFLQKINFTVDLEKNEIRTGEEEIPLFSASVQHSKSCSVLAKKRTIIPARSECLIQGVPEVPGQFRYAVTNFPSQ
;
A
#
# COMPACT_ATOMS: atom_id res chain seq x y z
N MET A 1 3.87 -7.30 2.31
CA MET A 1 2.76 -6.94 3.21
C MET A 1 2.71 -5.43 3.25
N LEU A 2 1.54 -4.85 3.00
CA LEU A 2 1.34 -3.41 2.98
C LEU A 2 0.89 -2.94 4.37
N VAL A 3 1.42 -1.82 4.85
CA VAL A 3 0.91 -1.11 6.03
C VAL A 3 0.01 0.01 5.52
N ASP A 4 -1.27 -0.01 5.88
CA ASP A 4 -2.25 0.94 5.35
C ASP A 4 -3.08 1.55 6.49
N THR A 5 -2.77 2.78 6.85
CA THR A 5 -3.55 3.55 7.84
C THR A 5 -4.91 3.99 7.31
N GLY A 6 -5.14 3.90 6.00
CA GLY A 6 -6.43 4.12 5.35
C GLY A 6 -7.36 2.91 5.39
N ALA A 7 -6.86 1.72 5.73
CA ALA A 7 -7.65 0.52 5.92
C ALA A 7 -8.06 0.35 7.38
N ASN A 8 -9.36 0.25 7.66
CA ASN A 8 -9.85 0.04 9.04
C ASN A 8 -9.59 -1.38 9.57
N VAL A 9 -9.51 -2.37 8.67
CA VAL A 9 -9.39 -3.79 9.03
C VAL A 9 -8.22 -4.43 8.30
N THR A 10 -7.61 -5.43 8.93
CA THR A 10 -6.49 -6.19 8.37
C THR A 10 -7.01 -7.27 7.41
N LEU A 11 -6.43 -7.31 6.21
CA LEU A 11 -6.90 -8.12 5.08
C LEU A 11 -5.82 -9.08 4.58
N LEU A 12 -6.24 -10.28 4.23
CA LEU A 12 -5.44 -11.27 3.51
C LEU A 12 -6.13 -11.64 2.20
N ARG A 13 -5.32 -11.79 1.15
CA ARG A 13 -5.82 -12.25 -0.14
C ARG A 13 -6.27 -13.70 -0.09
N THR A 14 -7.34 -14.01 -0.81
CA THR A 14 -8.00 -15.33 -0.80
C THR A 14 -7.07 -16.50 -1.15
N ASP A 15 -6.16 -16.35 -2.12
CA ASP A 15 -5.20 -17.39 -2.51
C ASP A 15 -4.19 -17.71 -1.40
N LEU A 16 -3.78 -16.70 -0.62
CA LEU A 16 -2.90 -16.90 0.53
C LEU A 16 -3.62 -17.54 1.69
N ALA A 17 -4.86 -17.11 1.96
CA ALA A 17 -5.69 -17.73 2.99
C ALA A 17 -5.87 -19.24 2.73
N GLN A 18 -6.10 -19.64 1.48
CA GLN A 18 -6.20 -21.07 1.10
C GLN A 18 -4.91 -21.85 1.34
N LYS A 19 -3.73 -21.23 1.12
CA LYS A 19 -2.43 -21.88 1.32
C LYS A 19 -2.10 -22.10 2.79
N LEU A 20 -2.56 -21.21 3.68
CA LEU A 20 -2.27 -21.31 5.11
C LEU A 20 -2.90 -22.55 5.75
N LYS A 21 -3.86 -23.24 5.09
CA LYS A 21 -4.61 -24.40 5.62
C LYS A 21 -5.24 -24.18 6.99
N GLU A 22 -5.26 -22.93 7.46
CA GLU A 22 -5.94 -22.54 8.67
C GLU A 22 -7.45 -22.70 8.47
N GLN A 23 -8.19 -22.95 9.54
CA GLN A 23 -9.65 -23.08 9.50
C GLN A 23 -10.25 -21.73 9.14
N LEU A 24 -10.34 -21.43 7.84
CA LEU A 24 -11.05 -20.26 7.35
C LEU A 24 -12.48 -20.35 7.85
N ILE A 25 -12.85 -19.44 8.73
CA ILE A 25 -14.23 -19.29 9.18
C ILE A 25 -14.93 -18.52 8.08
N TYR A 26 -15.64 -19.25 7.22
CA TYR A 26 -16.55 -18.63 6.28
C TYR A 26 -17.59 -17.83 7.05
N THR A 27 -17.60 -16.51 6.84
CA THR A 27 -18.66 -15.63 7.30
C THR A 27 -19.66 -15.44 6.17
N ALA A 28 -20.95 -15.39 6.52
CA ALA A 28 -22.03 -15.11 5.57
C ALA A 28 -21.76 -13.79 4.79
N PRO A 29 -22.26 -13.65 3.55
CA PRO A 29 -21.91 -12.58 2.59
C PRO A 29 -22.38 -11.16 2.99
N ASN A 30 -22.83 -10.96 4.23
CA ASN A 30 -23.45 -9.72 4.67
C ASN A 30 -22.44 -8.62 5.05
N ILE A 31 -21.13 -8.86 4.87
CA ILE A 31 -20.08 -7.88 5.14
C ILE A 31 -19.35 -7.56 3.83
N SER A 32 -19.37 -6.29 3.44
CA SER A 32 -18.64 -5.77 2.30
C SER A 32 -17.67 -4.69 2.76
N LEU A 33 -16.51 -4.63 2.10
CA LEU A 33 -15.54 -3.58 2.20
C LEU A 33 -15.86 -2.54 1.14
N LYS A 34 -15.75 -1.27 1.50
CA LYS A 34 -15.78 -0.17 0.53
C LYS A 34 -14.35 0.31 0.31
N THR A 35 -13.88 0.26 -0.93
CA THR A 35 -12.55 0.75 -1.29
C THR A 35 -12.50 2.28 -1.27
N SER A 36 -11.31 2.86 -1.31
CA SER A 36 -11.12 4.31 -1.41
C SER A 36 -11.72 4.91 -2.69
N ILE A 37 -11.87 4.10 -3.74
CA ILE A 37 -12.52 4.47 -5.02
C ILE A 37 -14.06 4.32 -4.93
N GLY A 38 -14.57 3.75 -3.83
CA GLY A 38 -15.99 3.59 -3.55
C GLY A 38 -16.59 2.28 -4.07
N GLU A 39 -15.78 1.42 -4.69
CA GLU A 39 -16.18 0.07 -5.10
C GLU A 39 -16.44 -0.80 -3.88
N LYS A 40 -17.30 -1.81 -4.04
CA LYS A 40 -17.61 -2.78 -2.98
C LYS A 40 -16.96 -4.11 -3.30
N THR A 41 -16.21 -4.64 -2.34
CA THR A 41 -15.66 -5.99 -2.38
C THR A 41 -16.22 -6.79 -1.21
N GLU A 42 -16.73 -7.98 -1.47
CA GLU A 42 -17.24 -8.86 -0.42
C GLU A 42 -16.12 -9.51 0.38
N ILE A 43 -16.36 -9.67 1.68
CA ILE A 43 -15.49 -10.48 2.53
C ILE A 43 -15.84 -11.96 2.33
N ARG A 44 -14.85 -12.76 1.92
CA ARG A 44 -14.97 -14.21 1.71
C ARG A 44 -15.00 -14.99 3.02
N GLY A 45 -14.35 -14.46 4.06
CA GLY A 45 -14.27 -15.11 5.36
C GLY A 45 -13.40 -14.34 6.34
N LYS A 46 -13.11 -14.99 7.46
CA LYS A 46 -12.13 -14.53 8.46
C LYS A 46 -11.30 -15.70 8.94
N LEU A 47 -10.08 -15.44 9.35
CA LEU A 47 -9.21 -16.42 9.98
C LEU A 47 -8.54 -15.76 11.19
N ASP A 48 -8.37 -16.53 12.26
CA ASP A 48 -7.62 -16.09 13.43
C ASP A 48 -6.19 -16.64 13.27
N ALA A 49 -5.25 -15.76 12.95
CA ALA A 49 -3.86 -16.10 12.66
C ALA A 49 -2.89 -15.34 13.56
N SER A 50 -1.65 -15.79 13.60
CA SER A 50 -0.58 -15.02 14.21
C SER A 50 0.19 -14.22 13.17
N ILE A 51 0.32 -12.92 13.39
CA ILE A 51 1.17 -12.03 12.61
C ILE A 51 2.46 -11.80 13.40
N GLU A 52 3.59 -12.12 12.77
CA GLU A 52 4.92 -11.86 13.34
C GLU A 52 5.40 -10.47 12.90
N CYS A 53 5.84 -9.68 13.87
CA CYS A 53 6.37 -8.33 13.68
C CYS A 53 7.62 -8.22 14.55
N GLY A 54 8.79 -8.15 13.91
CA GLY A 54 10.07 -8.24 14.64
C GLY A 54 10.22 -9.60 15.31
N SER A 55 10.52 -9.62 16.61
CA SER A 55 10.60 -10.86 17.39
C SER A 55 9.28 -11.27 18.04
N ARG A 56 8.25 -10.44 17.89
CA ARG A 56 6.97 -10.58 18.58
C ARG A 56 5.92 -11.20 17.67
N LYS A 57 5.06 -12.01 18.29
CA LYS A 57 3.97 -12.71 17.62
C LYS A 57 2.64 -12.26 18.19
N PHE A 58 1.74 -11.82 17.31
CA PHE A 58 0.45 -11.25 17.68
C PHE A 58 -0.68 -12.07 17.08
N HIS A 59 -1.52 -12.64 17.92
CA HIS A 59 -2.76 -13.28 17.47
C HIS A 59 -3.75 -12.20 17.03
N HIS A 60 -4.21 -12.25 15.78
CA HIS A 60 -5.12 -11.25 15.21
C HIS A 60 -6.14 -11.92 14.30
N ARG A 61 -7.34 -11.33 14.27
CA ARG A 61 -8.38 -11.75 13.34
C ARG A 61 -8.15 -11.04 12.01
N ILE A 62 -7.93 -11.82 10.96
CA ILE A 62 -7.68 -11.32 9.62
C ILE A 62 -8.89 -11.62 8.74
N TYR A 63 -9.35 -10.60 8.02
CA TYR A 63 -10.43 -10.74 7.06
C TYR A 63 -9.89 -11.18 5.70
N VAL A 64 -10.63 -12.02 4.99
CA VAL A 64 -10.23 -12.55 3.69
C VAL A 64 -11.07 -11.94 2.59
N ALA A 65 -10.41 -11.37 1.59
CA ALA A 65 -11.05 -10.72 0.45
C ALA A 65 -10.19 -10.83 -0.81
N ASP A 66 -10.83 -10.65 -1.97
CA ASP A 66 -10.14 -10.60 -3.27
C ASP A 66 -9.52 -9.21 -3.47
N ILE A 67 -8.35 -9.00 -2.87
CA ILE A 67 -7.56 -7.77 -2.96
C ILE A 67 -6.32 -7.96 -3.84
N THR A 68 -5.75 -6.86 -4.34
CA THR A 68 -4.53 -6.92 -5.18
C THR A 68 -3.30 -7.28 -4.35
N ASP A 69 -3.08 -6.54 -3.26
CA ASP A 69 -1.98 -6.79 -2.34
C ASP A 69 -2.13 -8.14 -1.64
N PRO A 70 -1.02 -8.84 -1.36
CA PRO A 70 -1.09 -10.14 -0.68
C PRO A 70 -1.68 -10.03 0.74
N CYS A 71 -1.31 -8.99 1.47
CA CYS A 71 -1.76 -8.74 2.84
C CYS A 71 -1.68 -7.24 3.13
N ILE A 72 -2.73 -6.68 3.71
CA ILE A 72 -2.83 -5.28 4.14
C ILE A 72 -3.02 -5.28 5.65
N LEU A 73 -2.09 -4.67 6.39
CA LEU A 73 -2.23 -4.40 7.81
C LEU A 73 -3.04 -3.11 7.99
N GLY A 74 -4.26 -3.29 8.51
CA GLY A 74 -5.17 -2.19 8.79
C GLY A 74 -5.00 -1.64 10.20
N LEU A 75 -5.71 -0.56 10.46
CA LEU A 75 -5.66 0.19 11.71
C LEU A 75 -6.01 -0.66 12.94
N ASP A 76 -6.91 -1.64 12.79
CA ASP A 76 -7.28 -2.61 13.84
C ASP A 76 -6.07 -3.37 14.42
N PHE A 77 -5.12 -3.75 13.57
CA PHE A 77 -3.88 -4.40 13.99
C PHE A 77 -2.82 -3.39 14.41
N LEU A 78 -2.66 -2.30 13.64
CA LEU A 78 -1.64 -1.29 13.90
C LEU A 78 -1.83 -0.63 15.28
N GLN A 79 -3.07 -0.34 15.67
CA GLN A 79 -3.38 0.18 17.01
C GLN A 79 -3.07 -0.85 18.10
N LYS A 80 -3.35 -2.13 17.85
CA LYS A 80 -3.12 -3.21 18.81
C LYS A 80 -1.64 -3.37 19.18
N ILE A 81 -0.73 -3.07 18.26
CA ILE A 81 0.72 -3.20 18.48
C ILE A 81 1.40 -1.87 18.83
N ASN A 82 0.62 -0.80 19.07
CA ASN A 82 1.09 0.57 19.28
C ASN A 82 2.06 1.02 18.18
N PHE A 83 1.68 0.75 16.93
CA PHE A 83 2.49 1.05 15.76
C PHE A 83 2.76 2.56 15.64
N THR A 84 4.04 2.93 15.57
CA THR A 84 4.49 4.30 15.33
C THR A 84 5.42 4.32 14.13
N VAL A 85 5.25 5.29 13.24
CA VAL A 85 6.17 5.53 12.13
C VAL A 85 7.06 6.71 12.49
N ASP A 86 8.36 6.47 12.54
CA ASP A 86 9.37 7.51 12.67
C ASP A 86 10.03 7.72 11.30
N LEU A 87 9.58 8.76 10.59
CA LEU A 87 10.10 9.09 9.26
C LEU A 87 11.49 9.73 9.31
N GLU A 88 11.88 10.35 10.43
CA GLU A 88 13.21 10.93 10.58
C GLU A 88 14.26 9.83 10.66
N LYS A 89 13.96 8.76 11.39
CA LYS A 89 14.80 7.57 11.49
C LYS A 89 14.58 6.54 10.39
N ASN A 90 13.52 6.70 9.60
CA ASN A 90 13.07 5.72 8.63
C ASN A 90 12.81 4.33 9.27
N GLU A 91 12.10 4.33 10.40
CA GLU A 91 11.85 3.15 11.23
C GLU A 91 10.37 3.06 11.63
N ILE A 92 9.93 1.82 11.82
CA ILE A 92 8.68 1.46 12.46
C ILE A 92 9.00 1.08 13.91
N ARG A 93 8.18 1.55 14.84
CA ARG A 93 8.27 1.17 16.25
C ARG A 93 7.03 0.41 16.68
N THR A 94 7.22 -0.73 17.36
CA THR A 94 6.13 -1.51 17.95
C THR A 94 6.46 -1.84 19.42
N GLY A 95 5.98 -1.01 20.34
CA GLY A 95 6.44 -1.06 21.73
C GLY A 95 7.92 -0.65 21.84
N GLU A 96 8.78 -1.56 22.30
CA GLU A 96 10.23 -1.33 22.45
C GLU A 96 11.05 -1.82 21.24
N GLU A 97 10.42 -2.45 20.24
CA GLU A 97 11.13 -2.91 19.05
C GLU A 97 11.13 -1.87 17.94
N GLU A 98 12.31 -1.66 17.37
CA GLU A 98 12.55 -0.82 16.19
C GLU A 98 12.78 -1.73 14.98
N ILE A 99 11.90 -1.60 13.99
CA ILE A 99 11.94 -2.35 12.74
C ILE A 99 12.24 -1.33 11.64
N PRO A 100 13.40 -1.39 10.98
CA PRO A 100 13.70 -0.46 9.90
C PRO A 100 12.63 -0.57 8.82
N LEU A 101 12.18 0.57 8.30
CA LEU A 101 11.36 0.58 7.09
C LEU A 101 12.23 -0.05 6.01
N PHE A 102 11.83 -1.21 5.50
CA PHE A 102 12.46 -1.79 4.33
C PHE A 102 12.34 -0.77 3.20
N SER A 103 13.38 0.03 2.97
CA SER A 103 13.63 0.53 1.63
C SER A 103 13.77 -0.75 0.82
N ALA A 104 12.90 -0.97 -0.18
CA ALA A 104 13.28 -1.85 -1.28
C ALA A 104 14.74 -1.52 -1.55
N SER A 105 15.63 -2.51 -1.39
CA SER A 105 17.06 -2.31 -1.61
C SER A 105 17.17 -1.39 -2.79
N VAL A 106 17.86 -0.27 -2.62
CA VAL A 106 18.00 0.76 -3.65
C VAL A 106 18.73 0.11 -4.83
N GLN A 107 18.05 -0.73 -5.60
CA GLN A 107 18.25 -0.87 -7.00
C GLN A 107 17.73 0.44 -7.52
N HIS A 108 18.61 1.46 -7.45
CA HIS A 108 18.47 2.79 -8.00
C HIS A 108 17.19 2.90 -8.81
N SER A 109 16.07 3.20 -8.13
CA SER A 109 14.89 3.63 -8.85
C SER A 109 15.38 4.91 -9.45
N LYS A 110 15.76 4.86 -10.73
CA LYS A 110 16.22 6.04 -11.44
C LYS A 110 14.98 6.94 -11.38
N SER A 111 14.99 7.90 -10.48
CA SER A 111 13.97 8.93 -10.38
C SER A 111 14.50 10.09 -11.19
N CYS A 112 13.75 10.47 -12.22
CA CYS A 112 14.09 11.63 -13.02
C CYS A 112 13.33 12.83 -12.46
N SER A 113 14.06 13.84 -12.00
CA SER A 113 13.48 15.15 -11.75
C SER A 113 13.27 15.85 -13.10
N VAL A 114 12.08 16.41 -13.32
CA VAL A 114 11.71 17.11 -14.56
C VAL A 114 11.28 18.52 -14.22
N LEU A 115 11.96 19.50 -14.81
CA LEU A 115 11.65 20.91 -14.68
C LEU A 115 10.74 21.36 -15.82
N ALA A 116 9.78 22.23 -15.55
CA ALA A 116 9.01 22.87 -16.61
C ALA A 116 9.95 23.72 -17.48
N LYS A 117 9.94 23.52 -18.79
CA LYS A 117 10.81 24.25 -19.74
C LYS A 117 10.58 25.77 -19.69
N LYS A 118 9.37 26.18 -19.33
CA LYS A 118 8.97 27.57 -19.18
C LYS A 118 7.96 27.72 -18.04
N ARG A 119 7.95 28.91 -17.43
CA ARG A 119 6.90 29.29 -16.48
C ARG A 119 5.54 29.21 -17.16
N THR A 120 4.63 28.42 -16.61
CA THR A 120 3.27 28.25 -17.11
C THR A 120 2.30 28.46 -15.94
N ILE A 121 1.26 29.27 -16.16
CA ILE A 121 0.18 29.46 -15.18
C ILE A 121 -0.90 28.44 -15.53
N ILE A 122 -1.24 27.56 -14.58
CA ILE A 122 -2.32 26.58 -14.72
C ILE A 122 -3.52 27.12 -13.92
N PRO A 123 -4.63 27.50 -14.57
CA PRO A 123 -5.82 27.94 -13.87
C PRO A 123 -6.37 26.88 -12.91
N ALA A 124 -7.08 27.32 -11.87
CA ALA A 124 -7.76 26.40 -10.96
C ALA A 124 -8.76 25.53 -11.72
N ARG A 125 -8.81 24.23 -11.40
CA ARG A 125 -9.71 23.23 -12.01
C ARG A 125 -9.48 23.02 -13.52
N SER A 126 -8.24 23.15 -13.98
CA SER A 126 -7.85 22.88 -15.37
C SER A 126 -6.71 21.87 -15.44
N GLU A 127 -6.56 21.24 -16.60
CA GLU A 127 -5.44 20.36 -16.95
C GLU A 127 -4.80 20.85 -18.24
N CYS A 128 -3.47 20.90 -18.30
CA CYS A 128 -2.75 21.29 -19.51
C CYS A 128 -1.45 20.49 -19.67
N LEU A 129 -1.13 20.13 -20.92
CA LEU A 129 0.14 19.51 -21.26
C LEU A 129 1.21 20.58 -21.39
N ILE A 130 2.30 20.45 -20.61
CA ILE A 130 3.45 21.35 -20.65
C ILE A 130 4.73 20.57 -20.96
N GLN A 131 5.68 21.23 -21.61
CA GLN A 131 6.99 20.63 -21.88
C GLN A 131 7.83 20.61 -20.61
N GLY A 132 8.28 19.41 -20.22
CA GLY A 132 9.29 19.20 -19.19
C GLY A 132 10.68 18.98 -19.79
N VAL A 133 11.72 19.30 -19.02
CA VAL A 133 13.13 18.99 -19.33
C VAL A 133 13.70 18.23 -18.14
N PRO A 134 14.36 17.07 -18.34
CA PRO A 134 15.00 16.36 -17.25
C PRO A 134 16.13 17.20 -16.64
N GLU A 135 16.24 17.20 -15.32
CA GLU A 135 17.26 17.96 -14.58
C GLU A 135 18.67 17.40 -14.83
N VAL A 136 18.80 16.11 -15.13
CA VAL A 136 20.07 15.45 -15.48
C VAL A 136 19.97 14.81 -16.87
N PRO A 137 20.63 15.36 -17.90
CA PRO A 137 20.61 14.78 -19.24
C PRO A 137 21.37 13.44 -19.27
N GLY A 138 20.71 12.35 -19.68
CA GLY A 138 21.40 11.14 -20.14
C GLY A 138 21.17 9.81 -19.39
N GLN A 139 20.37 9.77 -18.30
CA GLN A 139 20.17 8.51 -17.55
C GLN A 139 18.82 7.81 -17.76
N PHE A 140 17.92 8.39 -18.56
CA PHE A 140 16.54 7.96 -18.68
C PHE A 140 16.15 7.70 -20.14
N ARG A 141 15.77 6.45 -20.45
CA ARG A 141 14.95 6.13 -21.62
C ARG A 141 13.49 6.12 -21.16
N TYR A 142 12.69 7.10 -21.55
CA TYR A 142 11.25 7.09 -21.34
C TYR A 142 10.55 6.58 -22.60
N ALA A 143 9.50 5.77 -22.43
CA ALA A 143 8.56 5.46 -23.49
C ALA A 143 7.55 6.61 -23.58
N VAL A 144 7.51 7.30 -24.72
CA VAL A 144 6.47 8.29 -24.99
C VAL A 144 5.21 7.53 -25.40
N THR A 145 4.23 7.42 -24.50
CA THR A 145 2.87 7.06 -24.90
C THR A 145 2.22 8.28 -25.53
N ASN A 146 2.21 8.33 -26.86
CA ASN A 146 1.36 9.25 -27.59
C ASN A 146 -0.09 8.84 -27.35
N PHE A 147 -0.85 9.67 -26.65
CA PHE A 147 -2.30 9.56 -26.66
C PHE A 147 -2.82 10.12 -27.99
N PRO A 148 -3.75 9.44 -28.68
CA PRO A 148 -4.40 10.02 -29.85
C PRO A 148 -5.18 11.25 -29.41
N SER A 149 -4.91 12.39 -30.05
CA SER A 149 -5.75 13.58 -29.95
C SER A 149 -7.15 13.25 -30.49
N GLN A 150 -8.18 13.64 -29.75
CA GLN A 150 -9.56 13.71 -30.27
C GLN A 150 -9.64 14.61 -31.50
#